data_AF-A0A0A1UV60-F1
#
_entry.id   AF-A0A0A1UV60-F1
#
_cell.length_a   1.000
_cell.length_b   1.000
_cell.length_c   1.000
_cell.angle_alpha   90.00
_cell.angle_beta   90.00
_cell.angle_gamma   90.00
#
_symmetry.space_group_name_H-M   'P 1'
#
loop_
_entity.id
_entity.type
_entity.pdbx_description
1 polymer ?
#
loop_
_entity_poly.entity_id
_entity_poly.type
_entity_poly.pdbx_seq_one_letter_code
_entity_poly.pdbx_strand_id
1 'polypeptide(L)'
;MSAKTSNPVFNNAANEEVQKLPGMGINLSNDQLLELYGYYKIATGCDITKEPAPGMFDIRRKEKWRSWKAKVDEGKTAEQAQEKYIQLVEEYKKGKKSGQ
;
A
#
# COMPACT_ATOMS: atom_id res chain seq x y z
N MET A 1 8.16 10.08 -1.24
CA MET A 1 8.55 9.21 -2.36
C MET A 1 7.43 9.29 -3.38
N SER A 2 7.71 9.71 -4.61
CA SER A 2 6.65 9.83 -5.61
C SER A 2 6.48 8.53 -6.37
N ALA A 3 5.27 7.95 -6.38
CA ALA A 3 4.96 6.85 -7.30
C ALA A 3 5.06 7.36 -8.73
N LYS A 4 5.91 6.73 -9.55
CA LYS A 4 6.02 6.95 -10.99
C LYS A 4 5.80 5.62 -11.69
N THR A 5 4.53 5.23 -11.78
CA THR A 5 4.11 4.04 -12.51
C THR A 5 3.41 4.42 -13.81
N SER A 6 3.15 3.44 -14.68
CA SER A 6 2.36 3.64 -15.90
C SER A 6 0.90 4.03 -15.64
N ASN A 7 0.39 3.85 -14.41
CA ASN A 7 -1.00 4.15 -14.07
C ASN A 7 -1.10 5.54 -13.39
N PRO A 8 -1.66 6.55 -14.07
CA PRO A 8 -1.78 7.90 -13.53
C PRO A 8 -2.74 7.97 -12.34
N VAL A 9 -3.76 7.09 -12.28
CA VAL A 9 -4.73 7.04 -11.18
C VAL A 9 -4.05 6.56 -9.90
N PHE A 10 -3.22 5.52 -9.99
CA PHE A 10 -2.43 5.05 -8.85
C PHE A 10 -1.44 6.12 -8.39
N ASN A 11 -0.74 6.77 -9.33
CA ASN A 11 0.20 7.83 -8.99
C ASN A 11 -0.53 8.96 -8.25
N ASN A 12 -1.70 9.40 -8.72
CA ASN A 12 -2.50 10.39 -8.02
C ASN A 12 -2.95 9.91 -6.63
N ALA A 13 -3.40 8.65 -6.52
CA ALA A 13 -3.82 8.07 -5.25
C ALA A 13 -2.70 8.01 -4.21
N ALA A 14 -1.53 7.53 -4.60
CA ALA A 14 -0.40 7.38 -3.70
C ALA A 14 0.27 8.71 -3.35
N ASN A 15 0.29 9.67 -4.29
CA ASN A 15 0.96 10.96 -4.09
C ASN A 15 0.06 12.01 -3.45
N GLU A 16 -1.22 12.06 -3.81
CA GLU A 16 -2.14 13.09 -3.34
C GLU A 16 -3.20 12.54 -2.39
N GLU A 17 -3.96 11.53 -2.81
CA GLU A 17 -5.16 11.09 -2.06
C GLU A 17 -4.79 10.62 -0.66
N VAL A 18 -3.82 9.70 -0.54
CA VAL A 18 -3.36 9.16 0.76
C VAL A 18 -2.78 10.25 1.67
N GLN A 19 -2.15 11.26 1.10
CA GLN A 19 -1.60 12.39 1.89
C GLN A 19 -2.70 13.33 2.40
N LYS A 20 -3.81 13.45 1.65
CA LYS A 20 -4.97 14.26 2.03
C LYS A 20 -5.86 13.59 3.08
N LEU A 21 -5.86 12.25 3.17
CA LEU A 21 -6.64 11.48 4.15
C LEU A 21 -6.56 12.01 5.60
N PRO A 22 -5.36 12.15 6.21
CA PRO A 22 -5.26 12.66 7.58
C PRO A 22 -5.79 14.09 7.72
N GLY A 23 -5.62 14.93 6.68
CA GLY A 23 -6.17 16.29 6.64
C GLY A 23 -7.70 16.33 6.54
N MET A 24 -8.32 15.26 6.04
CA MET A 24 -9.77 15.08 5.99
C MET A 24 -10.33 14.40 7.25
N GLY A 25 -9.49 14.11 8.26
CA GLY A 25 -9.89 13.39 9.47
C GLY A 25 -9.97 11.87 9.30
N ILE A 26 -9.48 11.32 8.19
CA ILE A 26 -9.47 9.89 7.91
C ILE A 26 -8.16 9.29 8.43
N ASN A 27 -8.23 8.66 9.60
CA ASN A 27 -7.09 7.99 10.21
C ASN A 27 -7.10 6.50 9.88
N LEU A 28 -6.16 6.08 9.04
CA LEU A 28 -5.94 4.68 8.72
C LEU A 28 -5.35 3.95 9.92
N SER A 29 -5.83 2.75 10.18
CA SER A 29 -5.21 1.86 11.16
C SER A 29 -3.84 1.38 10.66
N ASN A 30 -2.95 0.96 11.57
CA ASN A 30 -1.64 0.41 11.20
C ASN A 30 -1.78 -0.71 10.15
N ASP A 31 -2.76 -1.60 10.29
CA ASP A 31 -3.01 -2.69 9.35
C ASP A 31 -3.32 -2.18 7.93
N GLN A 32 -4.19 -1.18 7.80
CA GLN A 32 -4.52 -0.54 6.52
C GLN A 32 -3.30 0.14 5.89
N LEU A 33 -2.49 0.81 6.72
CA LEU A 33 -1.23 1.43 6.26
C LEU A 33 -0.24 0.37 5.77
N LEU A 34 -0.15 -0.77 6.46
CA LEU A 34 0.70 -1.90 6.08
C LEU A 34 0.22 -2.54 4.77
N GLU A 35 -1.09 -2.67 4.59
CA GLU A 35 -1.70 -3.21 3.38
C GLU A 35 -1.44 -2.31 2.16
N LEU A 36 -1.73 -1.01 2.28
CA LEU A 36 -1.42 -0.02 1.24
C LEU A 36 0.06 -0.02 0.90
N TYR A 37 0.93 -0.10 1.91
CA TYR A 37 2.37 -0.16 1.70
C TYR A 37 2.80 -1.38 0.87
N GLY A 38 2.25 -2.56 1.17
CA GLY A 38 2.53 -3.79 0.42
C GLY A 38 2.15 -3.67 -1.05
N TYR A 39 0.91 -3.21 -1.32
CA TYR A 39 0.45 -3.01 -2.70
C TYR A 39 1.24 -1.91 -3.41
N TYR A 40 1.58 -0.81 -2.73
CA TYR A 40 2.40 0.26 -3.29
C TYR A 40 3.78 -0.24 -3.76
N LYS A 41 4.44 -1.08 -2.96
CA LYS A 41 5.76 -1.62 -3.30
C LYS A 41 5.67 -2.54 -4.53
N ILE A 42 4.66 -3.39 -4.63
CA ILE A 42 4.44 -4.23 -5.82
C ILE A 42 4.09 -3.37 -7.05
N ALA A 43 3.19 -2.41 -6.88
CA ALA A 43 2.73 -1.49 -7.92
C ALA A 43 3.86 -0.65 -8.53
N THR A 44 4.86 -0.28 -7.72
CA THR A 44 6.06 0.45 -8.15
C THR A 44 7.13 -0.45 -8.77
N GLY A 45 6.91 -1.77 -8.82
CA GLY A 45 7.88 -2.73 -9.32
C GLY A 45 9.06 -2.95 -8.37
N CYS A 46 8.90 -2.65 -7.06
CA CYS A 46 9.91 -3.07 -6.09
C CYS A 46 9.88 -4.59 -5.97
N ASP A 47 11.08 -5.17 -5.94
CA ASP A 47 11.27 -6.59 -5.75
C ASP A 47 11.65 -6.88 -4.30
N ILE A 48 10.82 -7.66 -3.60
CA ILE A 48 11.05 -7.97 -2.20
C ILE A 48 12.31 -8.81 -1.98
N THR A 49 12.72 -9.59 -2.99
CA THR A 49 13.94 -10.40 -2.90
C THR A 49 15.20 -9.55 -2.88
N LYS A 50 15.12 -8.33 -3.43
CA LYS A 50 16.22 -7.35 -3.45
C LYS A 50 16.28 -6.52 -2.18
N GLU A 51 15.22 -6.50 -1.37
CA GLU A 51 15.15 -5.67 -0.18
C GLU A 51 15.46 -6.53 1.07
N PRO A 52 16.52 -6.21 1.83
CA PRO A 52 16.94 -7.03 2.96
C PRO A 52 15.84 -7.08 4.02
N ALA A 53 15.57 -8.28 4.54
CA ALA A 53 14.65 -8.44 5.64
C ALA A 53 15.14 -7.62 6.84
N PRO A 54 14.27 -6.82 7.47
CA PRO A 54 14.66 -5.98 8.60
C PRO A 54 15.11 -6.84 9.79
N GLY A 55 16.09 -6.33 10.54
CA GLY A 55 16.64 -7.00 11.71
C GLY A 55 15.61 -7.22 12.82
N MET A 56 15.89 -8.17 13.73
CA MET A 56 14.96 -8.61 14.80
C MET A 56 14.50 -7.47 15.73
N PHE A 57 15.30 -6.41 15.86
CA PHE A 57 15.03 -5.26 16.72
C PHE A 57 14.09 -4.21 16.08
N ASP A 58 13.74 -4.37 14.80
CA ASP A 58 13.03 -3.37 13.99
C ASP A 58 11.59 -3.84 13.68
N ILE A 59 10.79 -4.05 14.73
CA ILE A 59 9.44 -4.67 14.65
C ILE A 59 8.55 -3.95 13.63
N ARG A 60 8.54 -2.61 13.64
CA ARG A 60 7.72 -1.81 12.71
C ARG A 60 8.10 -2.04 11.25
N ARG A 61 9.40 -2.15 10.95
CA ARG A 61 9.88 -2.44 9.59
C ARG A 61 9.57 -3.89 9.22
N LYS A 62 9.69 -4.80 10.18
CA LYS A 62 9.35 -6.22 10.02
C LYS A 62 7.89 -6.41 9.64
N GLU A 63 6.96 -5.72 10.28
CA GLU A 63 5.53 -5.79 9.92
C GLU A 63 5.26 -5.30 8.50
N LYS A 64 5.87 -4.18 8.10
CA LYS A 64 5.80 -3.64 6.72
C LYS A 64 6.30 -4.66 5.72
N TRP A 65 7.48 -5.22 5.97
CA TRP A 65 8.09 -6.22 5.10
C TRP A 65 7.26 -7.52 5.05
N ARG A 66 6.72 -7.98 6.19
CA ARG A 66 5.84 -9.16 6.23
C ARG A 66 4.55 -8.96 5.45
N SER A 67 3.92 -7.80 5.58
CA SER A 67 2.69 -7.48 4.85
C SER A 67 2.97 -7.41 3.36
N TRP A 68 4.04 -6.72 2.96
CA TRP A 68 4.48 -6.70 1.57
C TRP A 68 4.79 -8.10 1.04
N LYS A 69 5.52 -8.92 1.80
CA LYS A 69 5.80 -10.32 1.44
C LYS A 69 4.54 -11.12 1.21
N ALA A 70 3.56 -11.02 2.10
CA ALA A 70 2.28 -11.70 1.94
C ALA A 70 1.58 -11.30 0.63
N LYS A 71 1.60 -10.01 0.27
CA LYS A 71 1.01 -9.53 -1.00
C LYS A 71 1.80 -9.99 -2.23
N VAL A 72 3.13 -10.12 -2.12
CA VAL A 72 3.97 -10.66 -3.20
C VAL A 72 3.70 -12.17 -3.39
N ASP A 73 3.52 -12.90 -2.29
CA ASP A 73 3.22 -14.34 -2.28
C ASP A 73 1.85 -14.64 -2.94
N GLU A 74 0.90 -13.71 -2.88
CA GLU A 74 -0.34 -13.78 -3.67
C GLU A 74 -0.11 -13.80 -5.20
N GLY A 75 1.12 -13.54 -5.68
CA GLY A 75 1.47 -13.59 -7.10
C GLY A 75 0.88 -12.45 -7.92
N LYS A 76 0.56 -11.32 -7.29
CA LYS A 76 -0.06 -10.17 -7.96
C LYS A 76 0.93 -9.43 -8.83
N THR A 77 0.51 -9.10 -10.05
CA THR A 77 1.26 -8.22 -10.95
C THR A 77 1.20 -6.77 -10.46
N ALA A 78 2.13 -5.94 -10.94
CA ALA A 78 2.15 -4.51 -10.62
C ALA A 78 0.81 -3.83 -10.94
N GLU A 79 0.18 -4.17 -12.06
CA GLU A 79 -1.13 -3.63 -12.47
C GLU A 79 -2.24 -4.01 -11.49
N GLN A 80 -2.33 -5.30 -11.11
CA GLN A 80 -3.33 -5.75 -10.12
C GLN A 80 -3.12 -5.09 -8.76
N ALA A 81 -1.86 -4.88 -8.36
CA ALA A 81 -1.53 -4.17 -7.13
C ALA A 81 -1.93 -2.69 -7.19
N GLN A 82 -1.77 -2.03 -8.33
CA GLN A 82 -2.22 -0.64 -8.55
C GLN A 82 -3.74 -0.54 -8.41
N GLU A 83 -4.49 -1.42 -9.09
CA GLU A 83 -5.96 -1.44 -8.99
C GLU A 83 -6.42 -1.68 -7.56
N LYS A 84 -5.84 -2.67 -6.86
CA LYS A 84 -6.17 -2.95 -5.46
C LYS A 84 -5.84 -1.78 -4.55
N TYR A 85 -4.71 -1.10 -4.77
CA TYR A 85 -4.36 0.08 -4.01
C TYR A 85 -5.40 1.20 -4.17
N ILE A 86 -5.80 1.49 -5.42
CA ILE A 86 -6.80 2.53 -5.71
C ILE A 86 -8.13 2.19 -5.02
N GLN A 87 -8.58 0.93 -5.13
CA GLN A 87 -9.78 0.45 -4.46
C GLN A 87 -9.73 0.67 -2.94
N LEU A 88 -8.61 0.31 -2.31
CA LEU A 88 -8.44 0.48 -0.86
C LEU A 88 -8.44 1.95 -0.44
N VAL A 89 -7.75 2.81 -1.18
CA VAL A 89 -7.74 4.26 -0.89
C VAL A 89 -9.15 4.82 -0.97
N GLU A 90 -9.91 4.46 -2.01
CA GLU A 90 -11.31 4.87 -2.12
C GLU A 90 -12.21 4.32 -1.00
N GLU A 91 -12.06 3.05 -0.65
CA GLU A 91 -12.78 2.40 0.46
C GLU A 91 -12.52 3.13 1.78
N TYR A 92 -11.25 3.49 2.03
CA TYR A 92 -10.87 4.20 3.24
C TYR A 92 -11.35 5.65 3.22
N LYS A 93 -11.32 6.33 2.06
CA LYS A 93 -11.90 7.66 1.87
C LYS A 93 -13.39 7.68 2.20
N LYS A 94 -14.11 6.64 1.78
CA LYS A 94 -15.56 6.52 2.00
C LYS A 94 -15.92 6.10 3.42
N GLY A 95 -14.93 5.78 4.27
CA GLY A 95 -15.13 5.49 5.69
C GLY A 95 -16.04 4.28 5.92
N LYS A 96 -15.52 3.06 5.68
CA LYS A 96 -16.23 1.79 5.91
C LYS A 96 -17.66 1.76 5.32
N LYS A 97 -17.77 1.45 4.03
CA LYS A 97 -19.00 0.88 3.45
C LYS A 97 -18.70 -0.33 2.55
N SER A 98 -17.97 -1.30 3.08
CA SER A 98 -18.19 -2.69 2.70
C SER A 98 -18.50 -3.46 3.98
N GLY A 99 -19.76 -3.34 4.40
CA GLY A 99 -20.38 -4.42 5.15
C GLY A 99 -20.65 -5.54 4.16
N GLN A 100 -19.96 -6.66 4.34
CA GLN A 100 -20.53 -7.97 4.07
C GLN A 100 -19.85 -9.01 4.94
#